data_AF-A0A928KW26-F1
#
_entry.id   AF-A0A928KW26-F1
#
_cell.length_a   1.000
_cell.length_b   1.000
_cell.length_c   1.000
_cell.angle_alpha   90.00
_cell.angle_beta   90.00
_cell.angle_gamma   90.00
#
_symmetry.space_group_name_H-M   'P 1'
#
loop_
_entity.id
_entity.type
_entity.pdbx_description
1 polymer ?
#
loop_
_entity_poly.entity_id
_entity_poly.type
_entity_poly.pdbx_seq_one_letter_code
_entity_poly.pdbx_strand_id
1 'polypeptide(L)'
;MERTKALDKIMFLAMIPEELPDLKVKAFLEIVLSYHQLSKETIAKMAGIKVADVDRFLNDQWEKTDAEIKYKIAAVTMALRFFLKDNEPEQ
;
A
#
# COMPACT_ATOMS: atom_id res chain seq x y z
N MET A 1 23.02 -17.08 -2.20
CA MET A 1 22.72 -15.72 -1.72
C MET A 1 21.43 -15.16 -2.30
N GLU A 2 21.24 -15.15 -3.64
CA GLU A 2 19.98 -14.66 -4.24
C GLU A 2 18.75 -15.53 -3.95
N ARG A 3 18.90 -16.86 -3.95
CA ARG A 3 17.81 -17.80 -3.68
C ARG A 3 17.23 -17.64 -2.27
N THR A 4 18.08 -17.37 -1.29
CA THR A 4 17.68 -17.12 0.11
C THR A 4 16.88 -15.82 0.20
N LYS A 5 17.37 -14.73 -0.39
CA LYS A 5 16.63 -13.44 -0.48
C LYS A 5 15.27 -13.59 -1.18
N ALA A 6 15.17 -14.44 -2.20
CA ALA A 6 13.90 -14.72 -2.86
C ALA A 6 12.94 -15.51 -1.96
N LEU A 7 13.45 -16.51 -1.22
CA LEU A 7 12.67 -17.29 -0.27
C LEU A 7 12.17 -16.43 0.89
N ASP A 8 12.99 -15.52 1.42
CA ASP A 8 12.59 -14.58 2.48
C ASP A 8 11.43 -13.69 2.02
N LYS A 9 11.50 -13.17 0.79
CA LYS A 9 10.42 -12.40 0.17
C LYS A 9 9.16 -13.23 -0.03
N ILE A 10 9.27 -14.48 -0.48
CA ILE A 10 8.13 -15.39 -0.66
C ILE A 10 7.49 -15.73 0.69
N MET A 11 8.29 -15.94 1.73
CA MET A 11 7.80 -16.20 3.08
C MET A 11 7.06 -14.99 3.67
N PHE A 12 7.57 -13.78 3.45
CA PHE A 12 6.85 -12.54 3.76
C PHE A 12 5.52 -12.42 2.99
N LEU A 13 5.47 -12.86 1.73
CA LEU A 13 4.23 -12.89 0.97
C LEU A 13 3.24 -13.95 1.49
N ALA A 14 3.75 -15.09 1.98
CA ALA A 14 2.93 -16.17 2.51
C ALA A 14 2.27 -15.85 3.85
N MET A 15 2.71 -14.80 4.55
CA MET A 15 2.08 -14.28 5.79
C MET A 15 0.96 -13.26 5.51
N ILE A 16 0.78 -12.78 4.27
CA ILE A 16 -0.33 -11.87 3.90
C ILE A 16 -1.73 -12.46 4.16
N PRO A 17 -1.98 -13.77 4.00
CA PRO A 17 -3.26 -14.33 4.38
C PRO A 17 -3.50 -14.32 5.91
N GLU A 18 -2.43 -14.28 6.72
CA GLU A 18 -2.50 -14.22 8.19
C GLU A 18 -2.58 -12.76 8.69
N GLU A 19 -1.91 -11.81 8.03
CA GLU A 19 -2.03 -10.37 8.26
C GLU A 19 -3.10 -9.76 7.33
N LEU A 20 -4.23 -9.28 7.86
CA LEU A 20 -5.34 -8.70 7.07
C LEU A 20 -4.84 -7.89 5.85
N PRO A 21 -5.17 -8.27 4.59
CA PRO A 21 -4.61 -7.65 3.38
C PRO A 21 -4.64 -6.11 3.35
N ASP A 22 -5.63 -5.52 4.01
CA ASP A 22 -5.79 -4.07 4.16
C ASP A 22 -4.65 -3.44 5.01
N LEU A 23 -4.12 -4.13 6.03
CA LEU A 23 -2.98 -3.69 6.84
C LEU A 23 -1.73 -3.48 5.98
N LYS A 24 -1.45 -4.43 5.10
CA LYS A 24 -0.26 -4.35 4.22
C LYS A 24 -0.38 -3.18 3.25
N VAL A 25 -1.56 -2.99 2.67
CA VAL A 25 -1.83 -1.85 1.79
C VAL A 25 -1.68 -0.55 2.58
N LYS A 26 -2.20 -0.49 3.81
CA LYS A 26 -2.04 0.68 4.70
C LYS A 26 -0.58 0.98 4.97
N ALA A 27 0.22 0.00 5.37
CA ALA A 27 1.65 0.19 5.65
C ALA A 27 2.41 0.75 4.44
N PHE A 28 2.13 0.24 3.24
CA PHE A 28 2.75 0.77 2.03
C PHE A 28 2.24 2.16 1.66
N LEU A 29 0.95 2.42 1.86
CA LEU A 29 0.38 3.74 1.65
C LEU A 29 1.03 4.77 2.60
N GLU A 30 1.26 4.41 3.87
CA GLU A 30 1.95 5.27 4.84
C GLU A 30 3.38 5.60 4.41
N ILE A 31 4.13 4.66 3.84
CA ILE A 31 5.47 4.93 3.26
C ILE A 31 5.35 5.91 2.09
N VAL A 32 4.39 5.68 1.18
CA VAL A 32 4.15 6.57 0.04
C VAL A 32 3.82 7.99 0.48
N LEU A 33 3.04 8.15 1.55
CA LEU A 33 2.65 9.46 2.07
C LEU A 33 3.79 10.14 2.87
N SER A 34 4.49 9.39 3.72
CA SER A 34 5.45 9.95 4.68
C SER A 34 6.87 10.07 4.13
N TYR A 35 7.35 9.05 3.41
CA TYR A 35 8.71 9.01 2.89
C TYR A 35 8.79 9.68 1.51
N HIS A 36 7.88 9.28 0.61
CA HIS A 36 7.82 9.84 -0.75
C HIS A 36 7.07 11.17 -0.83
N GLN A 37 6.53 11.66 0.30
CA GLN A 37 5.87 12.96 0.45
C GLN A 37 4.71 13.18 -0.55
N LEU A 38 4.09 12.09 -1.02
CA LEU A 38 2.91 12.19 -1.86
C LEU A 38 1.70 12.57 -1.01
N SER A 39 0.87 13.48 -1.54
CA SER A 39 -0.32 13.92 -0.82
C SER A 39 -1.48 12.94 -0.98
N LYS A 40 -2.40 12.95 -0.02
CA LYS A 40 -3.63 12.12 -0.10
C LYS A 40 -4.49 12.50 -1.32
N GLU A 41 -4.48 13.77 -1.71
CA GLU A 41 -5.11 14.27 -2.94
C GLU A 41 -4.52 13.63 -4.18
N THR A 42 -3.19 13.46 -4.21
CA THR A 42 -2.51 12.80 -5.33
C THR A 42 -2.93 11.34 -5.43
N ILE A 43 -2.94 10.62 -4.30
CA ILE A 43 -3.40 9.22 -4.26
C ILE A 43 -4.86 9.11 -4.71
N ALA A 44 -5.74 9.95 -4.15
CA ALA A 44 -7.16 9.95 -4.49
C ALA A 44 -7.39 10.24 -5.98
N LYS A 45 -6.66 11.22 -6.54
CA LYS A 45 -6.72 11.57 -7.96
C LYS A 45 -6.25 10.43 -8.85
N MET A 46 -5.13 9.78 -8.52
CA MET A 46 -4.61 8.63 -9.27
C MET A 46 -5.55 7.43 -9.21
N ALA A 47 -6.20 7.21 -8.06
CA ALA A 47 -7.13 6.11 -7.84
C ALA A 47 -8.54 6.41 -8.39
N GLY A 48 -8.86 7.66 -8.73
CA GLY A 48 -10.20 8.07 -9.16
C GLY A 48 -11.24 7.95 -8.04
N ILE A 49 -10.86 8.29 -6.81
CA ILE A 49 -11.70 8.23 -5.59
C ILE A 49 -11.67 9.57 -4.85
N LYS A 50 -12.41 9.69 -3.75
CA LYS A 50 -12.40 10.91 -2.90
C LYS A 50 -11.26 10.83 -1.89
N VAL A 51 -10.73 11.98 -1.47
CA VAL A 51 -9.71 12.05 -0.39
C VAL A 51 -10.24 11.42 0.91
N ALA A 52 -11.52 11.63 1.22
CA ALA A 52 -12.18 11.01 2.36
C ALA A 52 -12.18 9.46 2.32
N ASP A 53 -12.08 8.85 1.14
CA ASP A 53 -11.95 7.40 1.01
C ASP A 53 -10.55 6.94 1.44
N VAL A 54 -9.51 7.72 1.09
CA VAL A 54 -8.13 7.50 1.55
C VAL A 54 -8.05 7.68 3.07
N ASP A 55 -8.66 8.73 3.63
CA ASP A 55 -8.69 8.95 5.08
C ASP A 55 -9.40 7.82 5.82
N ARG A 56 -10.55 7.35 5.33
CA ARG A 56 -11.25 6.20 5.93
C ARG A 56 -10.39 4.94 5.92
N PHE A 57 -9.68 4.70 4.83
CA PHE A 57 -8.79 3.56 4.72
C PHE A 57 -7.62 3.64 5.71
N LEU A 58 -7.01 4.82 5.88
CA LEU A 58 -5.91 5.04 6.83
C LEU A 58 -6.37 4.93 8.30
N ASN A 59 -7.62 5.25 8.60
CA ASN A 59 -8.22 5.16 9.93
C ASN A 59 -8.77 3.77 10.28
N ASP A 60 -8.32 2.72 9.58
CA ASP A 60 -8.71 1.32 9.80
C ASP A 60 -10.23 1.06 9.65
N GLN A 61 -10.96 1.94 8.96
CA GLN A 61 -12.39 1.80 8.73
C GLN A 61 -12.69 0.91 7.51
N TRP A 62 -11.94 -0.18 7.35
CA TRP A 62 -11.96 -1.01 6.16
C TRP A 62 -13.30 -1.74 5.98
N GLU A 63 -13.95 -2.18 7.05
CA GLU A 63 -15.26 -2.85 6.95
C GLU A 63 -16.36 -1.94 6.37
N LYS A 64 -16.19 -0.62 6.48
CA LYS A 64 -17.11 0.40 5.97
C LYS A 64 -16.72 0.94 4.60
N THR A 65 -15.64 0.40 4.02
CA THR A 65 -15.09 0.85 2.74
C THR A 65 -15.44 -0.17 1.67
N ASP A 66 -16.07 0.29 0.59
CA ASP A 66 -16.45 -0.57 -0.53
C ASP A 66 -15.25 -1.30 -1.12
N ALA A 67 -15.45 -2.56 -1.52
CA ALA A 67 -14.39 -3.40 -2.07
C ALA A 67 -13.73 -2.77 -3.32
N GLU A 68 -14.51 -2.07 -4.16
CA GLU A 68 -13.97 -1.33 -5.31
C GLU A 68 -13.02 -0.21 -4.89
N ILE A 69 -13.35 0.52 -3.81
CA ILE A 69 -12.50 1.59 -3.28
C ILE A 69 -11.21 1.00 -2.73
N LYS A 70 -11.29 -0.08 -1.95
CA LYS A 70 -10.11 -0.79 -1.44
C LYS A 70 -9.20 -1.26 -2.57
N TYR A 71 -9.79 -1.83 -3.63
CA TYR A 71 -9.04 -2.27 -4.80
C TYR A 71 -8.31 -1.11 -5.49
N LYS A 72 -8.98 0.03 -5.70
CA LYS A 72 -8.37 1.22 -6.31
C LYS A 72 -7.22 1.78 -5.47
N ILE A 73 -7.38 1.83 -4.14
CA ILE A 73 -6.30 2.22 -3.22
C ILE A 73 -5.14 1.23 -3.33
N ALA A 74 -5.42 -0.07 -3.24
CA ALA A 74 -4.38 -1.11 -3.32
C ALA A 74 -3.61 -1.05 -4.64
N ALA A 75 -4.31 -0.89 -5.77
CA ALA A 75 -3.69 -0.82 -7.09
C ALA A 75 -2.71 0.36 -7.20
N VAL A 76 -3.13 1.56 -6.81
CA VAL A 76 -2.28 2.76 -6.85
C VAL A 76 -1.12 2.65 -5.86
N THR A 77 -1.39 2.24 -4.62
CA THR A 77 -0.37 2.09 -3.59
C THR A 77 0.71 1.07 -3.99
N MET A 78 0.31 -0.09 -4.51
CA MET A 78 1.25 -1.13 -4.93
C MET A 78 2.09 -0.69 -6.14
N ALA A 79 1.48 -0.01 -7.12
CA ALA A 79 2.20 0.54 -8.25
C ALA A 79 3.22 1.60 -7.81
N LEU A 80 2.79 2.57 -7.00
CA LEU A 80 3.68 3.61 -6.47
C LEU A 80 4.81 3.03 -5.64
N ARG A 81 4.50 2.06 -4.75
CA ARG A 81 5.52 1.40 -3.95
C ARG A 81 6.55 0.69 -4.83
N PHE A 82 6.12 0.04 -5.90
CA PHE A 82 7.03 -0.59 -6.85
C PHE A 82 7.92 0.44 -7.58
N PHE A 83 7.31 1.50 -8.12
CA PHE A 83 8.04 2.50 -8.92
C PHE A 83 8.98 3.38 -8.10
N LEU A 84 8.62 3.68 -6.85
CA LEU A 84 9.39 4.60 -6.01
C LEU A 84 10.40 3.88 -5.12
N LYS A 85 10.38 2.54 -5.08
CA LYS A 85 11.27 1.74 -4.23
C LYS A 85 12.75 2.05 -4.46
N ASP A 86 13.17 2.30 -5.70
CA ASP A 86 14.57 2.56 -6.02
C ASP A 86 15.06 3.92 -5.48
N ASN A 87 14.14 4.78 -5.02
CA ASN A 87 14.45 6.03 -4.34
C ASN A 87 14.58 5.85 -2.81
N GLU A 88 14.26 4.68 -2.27
CA GLU A 88 14.42 4.35 -0.84
C GLU A 88 15.89 3.95 -0.58
N PRO A 89 16.48 4.27 0.59
CA PRO A 89 17.83 3.82 0.93
C PRO A 89 17.90 2.29 0.92
N GLU A 90 19.06 1.75 0.54
CA GLU A 90 19.31 0.31 0.62
C GLU A 90 19.13 -0.16 2.08
N GLN A 91 18.16 -1.04 2.30
CA GLN A 91 17.90 -1.74 3.56
C GLN A 91 18.61 -3.09 3.58
#